data_AF-A0A929WFA7-F1
#
_entry.id   AF-A0A929WFA7-F1
#
_cell.length_a   1.000
_cell.length_b   1.000
_cell.length_c   1.000
_cell.angle_alpha   90.00
_cell.angle_beta   90.00
_cell.angle_gamma   90.00
#
_symmetry.space_group_name_H-M   'P 1'
#
loop_
_entity.id
_entity.type
_entity.pdbx_description
1 polymer ?
#
loop_
_entity_poly.entity_id
_entity_poly.type
_entity_poly.pdbx_seq_one_letter_code
_entity_poly.pdbx_strand_id
1 'polypeptide(L)'
;MSELDTSRLEVAAQAPEGTTDSAQAPVSSDAAATDSPAAATPDTVNTPSESTEKIPTPTTKAEVLTLLRQYVEQPETSDRAILDRLRNVFYRLHNDEIGKAREAFVAEGGKAEDFVPPVDPDEQEYKRLVASVKEVRAKVAAEAEATRQANLEKKLALIDELKQMVAQPEEIDKKYDRFKALQAEWKEIGNIPAEHVTETWKNFHHYVEQVYDLLRLNHEMRAYDFKKNLEIKIGLCEAAEKLAEDEDVVAAFHALQKLHQEFRETGPVAKEQREEIWNRFKAASTLINKRHQDFFLGRKQEEEENLNKKTQL
;
A
#
# COMPACT_ATOMS: atom_id res chain seq x y z
N MET A 1 -28.99 59.89 27.26
CA MET A 1 -29.48 58.59 27.78
C MET A 1 -30.10 57.85 26.61
N SER A 2 -29.54 56.80 26.00
CA SER A 2 -28.50 55.86 26.39
C SER A 2 -27.25 55.98 25.52
N GLU A 3 -26.08 55.93 26.15
CA GLU A 3 -24.80 55.71 25.48
C GLU A 3 -24.83 54.33 24.82
N LEU A 4 -24.97 54.30 23.49
CA LEU A 4 -24.65 53.10 22.73
C LEU A 4 -23.14 53.07 22.58
N ASP A 5 -22.55 52.31 23.50
CA ASP A 5 -21.17 51.84 23.58
C ASP A 5 -20.59 51.51 22.19
N THR A 6 -20.05 52.53 21.52
CA THR A 6 -19.25 52.42 20.30
C THR A 6 -17.83 51.93 20.58
N SER A 7 -17.52 51.53 21.82
CA SER A 7 -16.18 51.09 22.24
C SER A 7 -16.00 49.57 22.23
N ARG A 8 -16.97 48.80 21.71
CA ARG A 8 -16.93 47.32 21.70
C ARG A 8 -16.74 46.63 20.35
N LEU A 9 -16.25 47.34 19.32
CA LEU A 9 -15.93 46.73 18.01
C LEU A 9 -14.46 46.85 17.58
N GLU A 10 -13.59 47.28 18.50
CA GLU A 10 -12.11 47.21 18.35
C GLU A 10 -11.51 46.09 19.20
N VAL A 11 -12.04 44.86 19.14
CA VAL A 11 -11.26 43.68 19.59
C VAL A 11 -11.62 42.47 18.72
N ALA A 12 -10.56 41.79 18.26
CA ALA A 12 -10.53 40.50 17.57
C ALA A 12 -10.74 40.51 16.05
N ALA A 13 -10.00 41.37 15.35
CA ALA A 13 -9.37 40.96 14.09
C ALA A 13 -8.21 40.01 14.38
N GLN A 14 -8.51 38.82 14.93
CA GLN A 14 -7.54 37.72 14.96
C GLN A 14 -7.68 37.00 13.62
N ALA A 15 -6.62 37.07 12.81
CA ALA A 15 -6.43 36.13 11.71
C ALA A 15 -6.66 34.70 12.23
N PRO A 16 -7.28 33.79 11.47
CA PRO A 16 -7.12 32.38 11.79
C PRO A 16 -5.65 32.04 11.57
N GLU A 17 -4.90 31.98 12.68
CA GLU A 17 -3.55 31.45 12.71
C GLU A 17 -3.56 30.01 12.18
N GLY A 18 -2.46 29.70 11.51
CA GLY A 18 -2.36 28.58 10.58
C GLY A 18 -2.67 27.22 11.20
N THR A 19 -3.41 26.43 10.45
CA THR A 19 -3.18 24.99 10.45
C THR A 19 -2.17 24.72 9.34
N THR A 20 -0.92 24.50 9.75
CA THR A 20 0.08 23.79 8.96
C THR A 20 -0.43 22.36 8.79
N ASP A 21 -1.11 22.09 7.68
CA ASP A 21 -1.31 20.72 7.21
C ASP A 21 -0.23 20.45 6.16
N SER A 22 0.83 19.81 6.64
CA SER A 22 1.89 19.28 5.80
C SER A 22 1.41 17.94 5.26
N ALA A 23 0.74 17.96 4.12
CA ALA A 23 0.51 16.76 3.30
C ALA A 23 0.70 17.15 1.83
N GLN A 24 1.95 17.46 1.49
CA GLN A 24 2.39 17.59 0.11
C GLN A 24 2.69 16.17 -0.41
N ALA A 25 1.65 15.43 -0.79
CA ALA A 25 1.83 14.27 -1.65
C ALA A 25 2.14 14.77 -3.07
N PRO A 26 3.18 14.26 -3.74
CA PRO A 26 3.61 14.78 -5.02
C PRO A 26 2.54 14.50 -6.08
N VAL A 27 2.11 15.56 -6.73
CA VAL A 27 1.51 15.51 -8.07
C VAL A 27 2.63 15.02 -9.00
N SER A 28 2.63 13.73 -9.29
CA SER A 28 3.33 13.18 -10.44
C SER A 28 2.31 12.98 -11.55
N SER A 29 2.32 13.92 -12.48
CA SER A 29 1.84 13.73 -13.84
C SER A 29 2.72 12.67 -14.50
N ASP A 30 2.27 11.43 -14.53
CA ASP A 30 2.64 10.51 -15.59
C ASP A 30 1.41 9.71 -15.98
N ALA A 31 0.66 10.28 -16.92
CA ALA A 31 -0.39 9.59 -17.63
C ALA A 31 0.08 9.40 -19.07
N ALA A 32 0.00 8.14 -19.50
CA ALA A 32 0.10 7.64 -20.87
C ALA A 32 1.50 7.25 -21.39
N ALA A 33 2.00 6.13 -20.85
CA ALA A 33 2.41 5.03 -21.72
C ALA A 33 1.54 3.82 -21.40
N THR A 34 0.59 3.55 -22.30
CA THR A 34 -0.15 2.30 -22.38
C THR A 34 0.81 1.13 -22.49
N ASP A 35 0.80 0.24 -21.50
CA ASP A 35 1.22 -1.14 -21.70
C ASP A 35 0.14 -2.05 -21.14
N SER A 36 -0.68 -2.57 -22.05
CA SER A 36 -1.40 -3.81 -21.82
C SER A 36 -0.38 -4.94 -21.86
N PRO A 37 -0.21 -5.74 -20.80
CA PRO A 37 0.28 -7.08 -21.00
C PRO A 37 -0.95 -7.93 -21.36
N ALA A 38 -1.20 -8.01 -22.66
CA ALA A 38 -1.78 -9.21 -23.22
C ALA A 38 -0.98 -10.41 -22.69
N ALA A 39 -1.69 -11.37 -22.10
CA ALA A 39 -1.18 -12.69 -21.74
C ALA A 39 0.17 -12.69 -20.99
N ALA A 40 0.11 -12.70 -19.66
CA ALA A 40 1.17 -13.34 -18.91
C ALA A 40 1.14 -14.85 -19.23
N THR A 41 1.76 -15.22 -20.34
CA THR A 41 2.25 -16.57 -20.56
C THR A 41 3.17 -16.90 -19.40
N PRO A 42 3.02 -18.08 -18.79
CA PRO A 42 3.98 -18.58 -17.82
C PRO A 42 5.20 -19.08 -18.60
N ASP A 43 5.98 -18.17 -19.16
CA ASP A 43 7.30 -18.49 -19.69
C ASP A 43 8.33 -17.62 -18.98
N THR A 44 8.43 -17.85 -17.67
CA THR A 44 9.75 -17.85 -17.05
C THR A 44 10.50 -18.97 -17.72
N VAL A 45 11.19 -18.61 -18.80
CA VAL A 45 12.48 -19.17 -19.22
C VAL A 45 12.71 -20.53 -18.58
N ASN A 46 12.18 -21.54 -19.24
CA ASN A 46 12.91 -22.79 -19.42
C ASN A 46 14.22 -22.38 -20.13
N THR A 47 15.17 -21.82 -19.37
CA THR A 47 16.54 -22.27 -19.53
C THR A 47 16.37 -23.75 -19.32
N PRO A 48 16.62 -24.63 -20.31
CA PRO A 48 16.99 -25.97 -19.95
C PRO A 48 18.11 -25.72 -18.94
N SER A 49 17.87 -26.01 -17.66
CA SER A 49 18.98 -26.08 -16.73
C SER A 49 19.82 -27.21 -17.29
N GLU A 50 20.74 -26.81 -18.17
CA GLU A 50 21.91 -27.52 -18.62
C GLU A 50 22.85 -27.53 -17.41
N SER A 51 22.31 -28.12 -16.37
CA SER A 51 23.00 -28.75 -15.27
C SER A 51 22.57 -30.20 -15.41
N THR A 52 22.91 -30.80 -16.57
CA THR A 52 23.41 -32.17 -16.58
C THR A 52 24.69 -32.19 -15.73
N GLU A 53 24.57 -31.89 -14.44
CA GLU A 53 25.54 -32.33 -13.47
C GLU A 53 25.54 -33.84 -13.65
N LYS A 54 26.70 -34.34 -14.07
CA LYS A 54 26.96 -35.75 -14.33
C LYS A 54 26.37 -36.54 -13.18
N ILE A 55 25.22 -37.17 -13.40
CA ILE A 55 24.62 -38.06 -12.39
C ILE A 55 25.73 -39.06 -12.07
N PRO A 56 26.26 -39.06 -10.84
CA PRO A 56 27.40 -39.88 -10.53
C PRO A 56 27.04 -41.32 -10.87
N THR A 57 27.92 -41.98 -11.63
CA THR A 57 27.82 -43.39 -11.98
C THR A 57 28.68 -44.17 -11.00
N PRO A 58 28.19 -44.48 -9.79
CA PRO A 58 28.95 -45.31 -8.89
C PRO A 58 29.15 -46.67 -9.53
N THR A 59 30.38 -47.17 -9.44
CA THR A 59 30.79 -48.48 -9.94
C THR A 59 30.95 -49.50 -8.82
N THR A 60 30.98 -49.04 -7.55
CA THR A 60 31.12 -49.87 -6.36
C THR A 60 29.99 -49.64 -5.35
N LYS A 61 29.71 -50.62 -4.46
CA LYS A 61 28.74 -50.46 -3.37
C LYS A 61 29.13 -49.32 -2.42
N ALA A 62 30.41 -49.21 -2.09
CA ALA A 62 30.94 -48.16 -1.21
C ALA A 62 30.71 -46.74 -1.79
N GLU A 63 30.84 -46.57 -3.11
CA GLU A 63 30.51 -45.30 -3.77
C GLU A 63 29.02 -44.99 -3.67
N VAL A 64 28.13 -45.98 -3.82
CA VAL A 64 26.67 -45.79 -3.63
C VAL A 64 26.37 -45.32 -2.21
N LEU A 65 26.95 -45.96 -1.19
CA LEU A 65 26.76 -45.58 0.21
C LEU A 65 27.31 -44.18 0.50
N THR A 66 28.46 -43.82 -0.08
CA THR A 66 29.06 -42.49 0.05
C THR A 66 28.16 -41.41 -0.52
N LEU A 67 27.60 -41.63 -1.71
CA LEU A 67 26.65 -40.70 -2.32
C LEU A 67 25.35 -40.58 -1.50
N LEU A 68 24.83 -41.69 -0.98
CA LEU A 68 23.66 -41.64 -0.11
C LEU A 68 23.94 -40.86 1.18
N ARG A 69 25.12 -40.99 1.77
CA ARG A 69 25.56 -40.18 2.92
C ARG A 69 25.61 -38.69 2.56
N GLN A 70 26.17 -38.35 1.40
CA GLN A 70 26.16 -36.98 0.89
C GLN A 70 24.72 -36.45 0.74
N TYR A 71 23.80 -37.24 0.22
CA TYR A 71 22.39 -36.83 0.07
C TYR A 71 21.62 -36.72 1.40
N VAL A 72 22.11 -37.32 2.48
CA VAL A 72 21.57 -37.03 3.83
C VAL A 72 21.99 -35.62 4.28
N GLU A 73 23.21 -35.19 3.94
CA GLU A 73 23.73 -33.86 4.26
C GLU A 73 23.22 -32.76 3.32
N GLN A 74 23.01 -33.10 2.04
CA GLN A 74 22.61 -32.19 0.96
C GLN A 74 21.33 -32.70 0.27
N PRO A 75 20.18 -32.68 0.95
CA PRO A 75 18.94 -33.28 0.45
C PRO A 75 18.43 -32.65 -0.86
N GLU A 76 18.73 -31.37 -1.10
CA GLU A 76 18.37 -30.63 -2.33
C GLU A 76 19.03 -31.18 -3.60
N THR A 77 20.16 -31.87 -3.48
CA THR A 77 20.88 -32.48 -4.61
C THR A 77 20.37 -33.88 -4.97
N SER A 78 19.37 -34.37 -4.24
CA SER A 78 18.79 -35.70 -4.42
C SER A 78 17.35 -35.64 -4.91
N ASP A 79 17.04 -36.42 -5.95
CA ASP A 79 15.70 -36.55 -6.49
C ASP A 79 15.23 -38.01 -6.46
N ARG A 80 14.01 -38.26 -6.95
CA ARG A 80 13.48 -39.63 -7.00
C ARG A 80 14.26 -40.50 -8.00
N ALA A 81 14.66 -39.96 -9.13
CA ALA A 81 15.31 -40.69 -10.22
C ALA A 81 16.72 -41.16 -9.83
N ILE A 82 17.47 -40.31 -9.13
CA ILE A 82 18.79 -40.60 -8.56
C ILE A 82 18.68 -41.73 -7.54
N LEU A 83 17.71 -41.68 -6.62
CA LEU A 83 17.51 -42.76 -5.64
C LEU A 83 17.15 -44.10 -6.31
N ASP A 84 16.27 -44.09 -7.31
CA ASP A 84 15.90 -45.29 -8.06
C ASP A 84 17.09 -45.84 -8.87
N ARG A 85 17.95 -44.95 -9.42
CA ARG A 85 19.20 -45.33 -10.09
C ARG A 85 20.19 -45.96 -9.12
N LEU A 86 20.45 -45.33 -7.97
CA LEU A 86 21.36 -45.85 -6.94
C LEU A 86 20.89 -47.21 -6.43
N ARG A 87 19.57 -47.39 -6.26
CA ARG A 87 18.97 -48.70 -5.95
C ARG A 87 19.33 -49.75 -7.00
N ASN A 88 19.11 -49.44 -8.28
CA ASN A 88 19.38 -50.39 -9.37
C ASN A 88 20.87 -50.71 -9.51
N VAL A 89 21.77 -49.76 -9.24
CA VAL A 89 23.22 -50.01 -9.19
C VAL A 89 23.59 -50.90 -8.02
N PHE A 90 23.12 -50.56 -6.81
CA PHE A 90 23.44 -51.30 -5.59
C PHE A 90 23.03 -52.77 -5.68
N TYR A 91 21.77 -53.06 -6.02
CA TYR A 91 21.27 -54.43 -6.07
C TYR A 91 21.86 -55.24 -7.22
N ARG A 92 22.25 -54.61 -8.34
CA ARG A 92 23.00 -55.30 -9.40
C ARG A 92 24.35 -55.78 -8.89
N LEU A 93 25.14 -54.88 -8.29
CA LEU A 93 26.45 -55.22 -7.71
C LEU A 93 26.32 -56.28 -6.60
N HIS A 94 25.31 -56.13 -5.74
CA HIS A 94 25.03 -57.08 -4.66
C HIS A 94 24.66 -58.48 -5.20
N ASN A 95 23.78 -58.55 -6.19
CA ASN A 95 23.40 -59.83 -6.81
C ASN A 95 24.58 -60.48 -7.54
N ASP A 96 25.44 -59.69 -8.20
CA ASP A 96 26.66 -60.19 -8.86
C ASP A 96 27.64 -60.78 -7.84
N GLU A 97 27.82 -60.15 -6.68
CA GLU A 97 28.66 -60.67 -5.58
C GLU A 97 28.09 -61.96 -4.98
N ILE A 98 26.78 -62.02 -4.74
CA ILE A 98 26.11 -63.24 -4.28
C ILE A 98 26.25 -64.36 -5.32
N GLY A 99 26.12 -64.05 -6.61
CA GLY A 99 26.32 -64.99 -7.71
C GLY A 99 27.72 -65.59 -7.69
N LYS A 100 28.76 -64.75 -7.58
CA LYS A 100 30.15 -65.20 -7.46
C LYS A 100 30.41 -66.02 -6.21
N ALA A 101 29.85 -65.63 -5.07
CA ALA A 101 29.96 -66.39 -3.82
C ALA A 101 29.31 -67.78 -3.94
N ARG A 102 28.16 -67.88 -4.60
CA ARG A 102 27.49 -69.14 -4.91
C ARG A 102 28.32 -70.02 -5.84
N GLU A 103 28.89 -69.46 -6.89
CA GLU A 103 29.77 -70.18 -7.82
C GLU A 103 31.02 -70.71 -7.12
N ALA A 104 31.65 -69.90 -6.27
CA ALA A 104 32.80 -70.31 -5.46
C ALA A 104 32.44 -71.44 -4.49
N PHE A 105 31.30 -71.36 -3.80
CA PHE A 105 30.81 -72.42 -2.90
C PHE A 105 30.60 -73.75 -3.62
N VAL A 106 30.08 -73.72 -4.86
CA VAL A 106 29.92 -74.92 -5.68
C VAL A 106 31.27 -75.47 -6.15
N ALA A 107 32.21 -74.60 -6.51
CA ALA A 107 33.57 -74.99 -6.93
C ALA A 107 34.37 -75.65 -5.78
N GLU A 108 34.13 -75.24 -4.53
CA GLU A 108 34.73 -75.84 -3.32
C GLU A 108 34.07 -77.18 -2.92
N GLY A 109 33.08 -77.66 -3.70
CA GLY A 109 32.43 -78.96 -3.51
C GLY A 109 31.08 -78.90 -2.79
N GLY A 110 30.54 -77.72 -2.52
CA GLY A 110 29.19 -77.53 -2.02
C GLY A 110 28.11 -77.80 -3.08
N LYS A 111 26.90 -78.20 -2.65
CA LYS A 111 25.75 -78.29 -3.56
C LYS A 111 25.07 -76.93 -3.66
N ALA A 112 24.68 -76.52 -4.86
CA ALA A 112 24.09 -75.20 -5.10
C ALA A 112 22.78 -74.93 -4.33
N GLU A 113 22.07 -75.98 -3.90
CA GLU A 113 20.83 -75.93 -3.12
C GLU A 113 21.08 -75.61 -1.64
N ASP A 114 22.28 -75.90 -1.14
CA ASP A 114 22.67 -75.68 0.26
C ASP A 114 23.29 -74.28 0.48
N PHE A 115 23.42 -73.47 -0.58
CA PHE A 115 24.00 -72.13 -0.48
C PHE A 115 23.02 -71.16 0.19
N VAL A 116 23.44 -70.60 1.33
CA VAL A 116 22.74 -69.52 2.02
C VAL A 116 23.51 -68.22 1.79
N PRO A 117 22.92 -67.19 1.17
CA PRO A 117 23.57 -65.90 1.00
C PRO A 117 23.98 -65.31 2.37
N PRO A 118 25.22 -64.83 2.52
CA PRO A 118 25.64 -64.17 3.75
C PRO A 118 24.88 -62.85 3.92
N VAL A 119 24.61 -62.48 5.17
CA VAL A 119 24.03 -61.16 5.47
C VAL A 119 25.05 -60.08 5.12
N ASP A 120 24.68 -59.17 4.22
CA ASP A 120 25.54 -58.09 3.76
C ASP A 120 25.37 -56.85 4.66
N PRO A 121 26.40 -56.43 5.44
CA PRO A 121 26.36 -55.19 6.22
C PRO A 121 26.07 -53.95 5.36
N ASP A 122 26.53 -53.93 4.11
CA ASP A 122 26.34 -52.81 3.20
C ASP A 122 24.87 -52.68 2.78
N GLU A 123 24.12 -53.78 2.71
CA GLU A 123 22.68 -53.76 2.40
C GLU A 123 21.87 -53.13 3.54
N GLN A 124 22.25 -53.43 4.78
CA GLN A 124 21.63 -52.82 5.96
C GLN A 124 21.93 -51.32 6.01
N GLU A 125 23.18 -50.95 5.74
CA GLU A 125 23.58 -49.54 5.68
C GLU A 125 22.86 -48.80 4.55
N TYR A 126 22.75 -49.40 3.36
CA TYR A 126 22.00 -48.87 2.23
C TYR A 126 20.54 -48.58 2.62
N LYS A 127 19.84 -49.56 3.20
CA LYS A 127 18.43 -49.41 3.61
C LYS A 127 18.28 -48.28 4.63
N ARG A 128 19.18 -48.19 5.61
CA ARG A 128 19.19 -47.12 6.61
C ARG A 128 19.40 -45.76 5.97
N LEU A 129 20.39 -45.61 5.08
CA LEU A 129 20.69 -44.35 4.42
C LEU A 129 19.55 -43.89 3.52
N VAL A 130 18.94 -44.80 2.73
CA VAL A 130 17.78 -44.45 1.91
C VAL A 130 16.60 -44.00 2.77
N ALA A 131 16.36 -44.65 3.91
CA ALA A 131 15.33 -44.20 4.85
C ALA A 131 15.65 -42.79 5.38
N SER A 132 16.90 -42.55 5.78
CA SER A 132 17.37 -41.24 6.25
C SER A 132 17.24 -40.15 5.18
N VAL A 133 17.61 -40.42 3.93
CA VAL A 133 17.45 -39.45 2.82
C VAL A 133 15.98 -39.11 2.60
N LYS A 134 15.09 -40.12 2.60
CA LYS A 134 13.65 -39.89 2.47
C LYS A 134 13.10 -39.03 3.63
N GLU A 135 13.54 -39.31 4.85
CA GLU A 135 13.13 -38.56 6.04
C GLU A 135 13.59 -37.10 6.01
N VAL A 136 14.87 -36.85 5.72
CA VAL A 136 15.42 -35.50 5.62
C VAL A 136 14.72 -34.71 4.49
N ARG A 137 14.52 -35.31 3.32
CA ARG A 137 13.78 -34.66 2.23
C ARG A 137 12.33 -34.34 2.60
N ALA A 138 11.65 -35.26 3.26
CA ALA A 138 10.29 -35.02 3.73
C ALA A 138 10.25 -33.85 4.72
N LYS A 139 11.24 -33.77 5.63
CA LYS A 139 11.38 -32.66 6.58
C LYS A 139 11.64 -31.32 5.87
N VAL A 140 12.59 -31.26 4.94
CA VAL A 140 12.88 -30.03 4.17
C VAL A 140 11.67 -29.60 3.34
N ALA A 141 10.97 -30.55 2.71
CA ALA A 141 9.76 -30.26 1.96
C ALA A 141 8.65 -29.69 2.87
N ALA A 142 8.46 -30.27 4.07
CA ALA A 142 7.51 -29.79 5.05
C ALA A 142 7.87 -28.39 5.59
N GLU A 143 9.16 -28.12 5.86
CA GLU A 143 9.63 -26.79 6.28
C GLU A 143 9.44 -25.73 5.18
N ALA A 144 9.72 -26.09 3.92
CA ALA A 144 9.48 -25.22 2.77
C ALA A 144 7.98 -24.95 2.57
N GLU A 145 7.13 -25.96 2.73
CA GLU A 145 5.67 -25.80 2.67
C GLU A 145 5.14 -24.93 3.81
N ALA A 146 5.59 -25.16 5.04
CA ALA A 146 5.26 -24.32 6.18
C ALA A 146 5.68 -22.86 5.97
N THR A 147 6.85 -22.63 5.36
CA THR A 147 7.31 -21.28 5.00
C THR A 147 6.40 -20.63 3.96
N ARG A 148 6.01 -21.38 2.91
CA ARG A 148 5.05 -20.88 1.91
C ARG A 148 3.69 -20.56 2.54
N GLN A 149 3.21 -21.39 3.46
CA GLN A 149 1.95 -21.17 4.17
C GLN A 149 2.01 -19.93 5.06
N ALA A 150 3.10 -19.74 5.82
CA ALA A 150 3.30 -18.53 6.61
C ALA A 150 3.37 -17.25 5.74
N ASN A 151 3.98 -17.35 4.56
CA ASN A 151 3.98 -16.24 3.58
C ASN A 151 2.59 -15.95 3.04
N LEU A 152 1.76 -16.98 2.81
CA LEU A 152 0.37 -16.81 2.40
C LEU A 152 -0.43 -16.06 3.45
N GLU A 153 -0.33 -16.47 4.72
CA GLU A 153 -1.01 -15.81 5.83
C GLU A 153 -0.63 -14.33 5.94
N LYS A 154 0.66 -14.00 5.78
CA LYS A 154 1.12 -12.61 5.73
C LYS A 154 0.48 -11.86 4.57
N LYS A 155 0.47 -12.42 3.34
CA LYS A 155 -0.16 -11.78 2.17
C LYS A 155 -1.65 -11.56 2.37
N LEU A 156 -2.35 -12.51 2.98
CA LEU A 156 -3.78 -12.38 3.31
C LEU A 156 -4.01 -11.27 4.34
N ALA A 157 -3.17 -11.17 5.37
CA ALA A 157 -3.26 -10.08 6.34
C ALA A 157 -3.07 -8.70 5.71
N LEU A 158 -2.12 -8.54 4.78
CA LEU A 158 -1.96 -7.28 4.03
C LEU A 158 -3.21 -6.93 3.20
N ILE A 159 -3.82 -7.93 2.56
CA ILE A 159 -5.07 -7.76 1.81
C ILE A 159 -6.21 -7.34 2.74
N ASP A 160 -6.32 -7.93 3.92
CA ASP A 160 -7.35 -7.55 4.90
C ASP A 160 -7.15 -6.13 5.43
N GLU A 161 -5.90 -5.68 5.59
CA GLU A 161 -5.63 -4.28 5.93
C GLU A 161 -6.03 -3.33 4.77
N LEU A 162 -5.75 -3.69 3.52
CA LEU A 162 -6.23 -2.93 2.35
C LEU A 162 -7.75 -2.85 2.31
N LYS A 163 -8.46 -3.95 2.63
CA LYS A 163 -9.93 -3.95 2.74
C LYS A 163 -10.41 -2.95 3.80
N GLN A 164 -9.76 -2.90 4.95
CA GLN A 164 -10.11 -1.96 6.01
C GLN A 164 -9.88 -0.50 5.59
N MET A 165 -8.82 -0.22 4.81
CA MET A 165 -8.60 1.10 4.23
C MET A 165 -9.72 1.49 3.27
N VAL A 166 -10.09 0.59 2.36
CA VAL A 166 -11.19 0.84 1.40
C VAL A 166 -12.53 1.05 2.13
N ALA A 167 -12.75 0.39 3.27
CA ALA A 167 -13.95 0.56 4.08
C ALA A 167 -14.02 1.92 4.82
N GLN A 168 -12.95 2.71 4.83
CA GLN A 168 -12.85 3.99 5.52
C GLN A 168 -12.36 5.10 4.57
N PRO A 169 -13.17 5.46 3.55
CA PRO A 169 -12.76 6.36 2.48
C PRO A 169 -12.43 7.78 2.96
N GLU A 170 -12.96 8.23 4.09
CA GLU A 170 -12.68 9.55 4.67
C GLU A 170 -11.27 9.66 5.26
N GLU A 171 -10.64 8.53 5.62
CA GLU A 171 -9.30 8.48 6.19
C GLU A 171 -8.23 8.09 5.16
N ILE A 172 -8.61 7.90 3.91
CA ILE A 172 -7.74 7.30 2.88
C ILE A 172 -6.47 8.14 2.66
N ASP A 173 -6.58 9.47 2.66
CA ASP A 173 -5.44 10.39 2.51
C ASP A 173 -4.42 10.21 3.65
N LYS A 174 -4.90 10.02 4.88
CA LYS A 174 -4.05 9.87 6.07
C LYS A 174 -3.33 8.52 6.09
N LYS A 175 -3.90 7.52 5.42
CA LYS A 175 -3.36 6.15 5.37
C LYS A 175 -2.48 5.90 4.14
N TYR A 176 -2.25 6.90 3.30
CA TYR A 176 -1.44 6.77 2.08
C TYR A 176 -0.03 6.22 2.34
N ASP A 177 0.65 6.69 3.39
CA ASP A 177 1.99 6.20 3.74
C ASP A 177 1.96 4.72 4.16
N ARG A 178 0.93 4.31 4.91
CA ARG A 178 0.73 2.91 5.28
C ARG A 178 0.41 2.06 4.05
N PHE A 179 -0.41 2.57 3.12
CA PHE A 179 -0.67 1.91 1.84
C PHE A 179 0.61 1.67 1.04
N LYS A 180 1.53 2.65 0.98
CA LYS A 180 2.84 2.47 0.35
C LYS A 180 3.70 1.42 1.06
N ALA A 181 3.69 1.40 2.39
CA ALA A 181 4.38 0.38 3.18
C ALA A 181 3.82 -1.03 2.89
N LEU A 182 2.49 -1.19 2.81
CA LEU A 182 1.85 -2.47 2.45
C LEU A 182 2.29 -2.98 1.08
N GLN A 183 2.44 -2.09 0.09
CA GLN A 183 2.94 -2.47 -1.24
C GLN A 183 4.41 -2.91 -1.20
N ALA A 184 5.22 -2.34 -0.33
CA ALA A 184 6.61 -2.75 -0.13
C ALA A 184 6.67 -4.13 0.58
N GLU A 185 5.95 -4.29 1.69
CA GLU A 185 5.84 -5.55 2.43
C GLU A 185 5.36 -6.69 1.52
N TRP A 186 4.37 -6.43 0.64
CA TRP A 186 3.88 -7.40 -0.33
C TRP A 186 4.98 -7.93 -1.27
N LYS A 187 5.88 -7.05 -1.72
CA LYS A 187 6.99 -7.39 -2.62
C LYS A 187 8.11 -8.15 -1.90
N GLU A 188 8.31 -7.89 -0.62
CA GLU A 188 9.30 -8.57 0.22
C GLU A 188 8.87 -9.99 0.60
N ILE A 189 7.56 -10.25 0.72
CA ILE A 189 7.09 -11.60 1.03
C ILE A 189 7.35 -12.53 -0.16
N GLY A 190 8.12 -13.60 0.12
CA GLY A 190 8.51 -14.63 -0.84
C GLY A 190 7.35 -15.49 -1.37
N ASN A 191 7.71 -16.68 -1.87
CA ASN A 191 6.76 -17.58 -2.52
C ASN A 191 5.66 -18.07 -1.56
N ILE A 192 4.47 -18.27 -2.13
CA ILE A 192 3.28 -18.83 -1.48
C ILE A 192 2.87 -20.13 -2.21
N PRO A 193 1.93 -20.94 -1.67
CA PRO A 193 1.47 -22.15 -2.34
C PRO A 193 0.88 -21.83 -3.71
N ALA A 194 1.22 -22.63 -4.72
CA ALA A 194 0.87 -22.36 -6.11
C ALA A 194 -0.65 -22.21 -6.34
N GLU A 195 -1.47 -22.96 -5.60
CA GLU A 195 -2.94 -22.87 -5.64
C GLU A 195 -3.46 -21.47 -5.32
N HIS A 196 -2.79 -20.72 -4.44
CA HIS A 196 -3.25 -19.42 -3.97
C HIS A 196 -2.61 -18.23 -4.70
N VAL A 197 -1.60 -18.45 -5.56
CA VAL A 197 -0.85 -17.37 -6.21
C VAL A 197 -1.76 -16.43 -7.00
N THR A 198 -2.58 -17.00 -7.89
CA THR A 198 -3.42 -16.21 -8.80
C THR A 198 -4.52 -15.46 -8.06
N GLU A 199 -5.21 -16.10 -7.12
CA GLU A 199 -6.28 -15.47 -6.33
C GLU A 199 -5.75 -14.37 -5.43
N THR A 200 -4.67 -14.65 -4.68
CA THR A 200 -4.04 -13.70 -3.75
C THR A 200 -3.57 -12.46 -4.51
N TRP A 201 -2.96 -12.63 -5.68
CA TRP A 201 -2.53 -11.50 -6.52
C TRP A 201 -3.70 -10.67 -7.06
N LYS A 202 -4.76 -11.32 -7.56
CA LYS A 202 -5.96 -10.62 -8.06
C LYS A 202 -6.64 -9.81 -6.95
N ASN A 203 -6.80 -10.41 -5.78
CA ASN A 203 -7.41 -9.73 -4.63
C ASN A 203 -6.58 -8.53 -4.20
N PHE A 204 -5.26 -8.69 -4.09
CA PHE A 204 -4.37 -7.57 -3.78
C PHE A 204 -4.48 -6.44 -4.80
N HIS A 205 -4.42 -6.76 -6.10
CA HIS A 205 -4.51 -5.75 -7.15
C HIS A 205 -5.86 -5.02 -7.14
N HIS A 206 -6.95 -5.77 -6.97
CA HIS A 206 -8.30 -5.20 -6.88
C HIS A 206 -8.41 -4.15 -5.76
N TYR A 207 -7.92 -4.46 -4.55
CA TYR A 207 -7.97 -3.50 -3.45
C TYR A 207 -6.98 -2.34 -3.64
N VAL A 208 -5.83 -2.58 -4.27
CA VAL A 208 -4.89 -1.51 -4.66
C VAL A 208 -5.54 -0.52 -5.62
N GLU A 209 -6.25 -1.00 -6.65
CA GLU A 209 -7.01 -0.16 -7.58
C GLU A 209 -8.08 0.64 -6.84
N GLN A 210 -8.86 -0.01 -5.96
CA GLN A 210 -9.88 0.67 -5.15
C GLN A 210 -9.31 1.79 -4.27
N VAL A 211 -8.15 1.58 -3.65
CA VAL A 211 -7.49 2.64 -2.86
C VAL A 211 -7.12 3.83 -3.74
N TYR A 212 -6.56 3.60 -4.93
CA TYR A 212 -6.24 4.69 -5.87
C TYR A 212 -7.49 5.41 -6.38
N ASP A 213 -8.57 4.68 -6.68
CA ASP A 213 -9.84 5.27 -7.09
C ASP A 213 -10.43 6.14 -5.99
N LEU A 214 -10.39 5.69 -4.74
CA LEU A 214 -10.84 6.49 -3.59
C LEU A 214 -9.98 7.74 -3.40
N LEU A 215 -8.66 7.62 -3.54
CA LEU A 215 -7.75 8.77 -3.44
C LEU A 215 -8.03 9.81 -4.52
N ARG A 216 -8.25 9.36 -5.76
CA ARG A 216 -8.63 10.22 -6.88
C ARG A 216 -9.98 10.89 -6.63
N LEU A 217 -10.99 10.13 -6.21
CA LEU A 217 -12.33 10.65 -5.93
C LEU A 217 -12.32 11.67 -4.78
N ASN A 218 -11.55 11.42 -3.72
CA ASN A 218 -11.40 12.35 -2.61
C ASN A 218 -10.79 13.67 -3.09
N HIS A 219 -9.72 13.60 -3.87
CA HIS A 219 -9.08 14.78 -4.44
C HIS A 219 -10.02 15.56 -5.38
N GLU A 220 -10.79 14.86 -6.22
CA GLU A 220 -11.80 15.47 -7.10
C GLU A 220 -12.93 16.13 -6.30
N MET A 221 -13.42 15.47 -5.25
CA MET A 221 -14.46 16.01 -4.37
C MET A 221 -13.98 17.26 -3.64
N ARG A 222 -12.75 17.26 -3.13
CA ARG A 222 -12.14 18.43 -2.49
C ARG A 222 -11.94 19.59 -3.47
N ALA A 223 -11.51 19.30 -4.69
CA ALA A 223 -11.39 20.31 -5.74
C ALA A 223 -12.75 20.90 -6.13
N TYR A 224 -13.79 20.06 -6.21
CA TYR A 224 -15.16 20.49 -6.45
C TYR A 224 -15.68 21.39 -5.32
N ASP A 225 -15.46 21.01 -4.06
CA ASP A 225 -15.83 21.82 -2.89
C ASP A 225 -15.13 23.18 -2.92
N PHE A 226 -13.83 23.22 -3.26
CA PHE A 226 -13.11 24.49 -3.41
C PHE A 226 -13.69 25.36 -4.52
N LYS A 227 -14.08 24.77 -5.66
CA LYS A 227 -14.71 25.50 -6.76
C LYS A 227 -16.08 26.06 -6.35
N LYS A 228 -16.91 25.28 -5.68
CA LYS A 228 -18.21 25.73 -5.18
C LYS A 228 -18.06 26.83 -4.12
N ASN A 229 -17.14 26.67 -3.18
CA ASN A 229 -16.83 27.69 -2.18
C ASN A 229 -16.31 28.98 -2.83
N LEU A 230 -15.53 28.86 -3.90
CA LEU A 230 -15.06 30.00 -4.68
C LEU A 230 -16.22 30.75 -5.31
N GLU A 231 -17.13 30.04 -6.00
CA GLU A 231 -18.31 30.64 -6.63
C GLU A 231 -19.17 31.40 -5.61
N ILE A 232 -19.41 30.80 -4.43
CA ILE A 232 -20.12 31.45 -3.33
C ILE A 232 -19.38 32.72 -2.88
N LYS A 233 -18.06 32.62 -2.62
CA LYS A 233 -17.27 33.77 -2.16
C LYS A 233 -17.16 34.88 -3.19
N ILE A 234 -17.11 34.56 -4.48
CA ILE A 234 -17.19 35.55 -5.56
C ILE A 234 -18.54 36.27 -5.49
N GLY A 235 -19.65 35.53 -5.36
CA GLY A 235 -20.98 36.13 -5.21
C GLY A 235 -21.09 37.03 -3.97
N LEU A 236 -20.45 36.65 -2.85
CA LEU A 236 -20.39 37.49 -1.64
C LEU A 236 -19.57 38.76 -1.86
N CYS A 237 -18.46 38.70 -2.61
CA CYS A 237 -17.69 39.87 -3.00
C CYS A 237 -18.53 40.82 -3.87
N GLU A 238 -19.22 40.29 -4.88
CA GLU A 238 -20.08 41.08 -5.77
C GLU A 238 -21.25 41.71 -5.01
N ALA A 239 -21.86 40.97 -4.07
CA ALA A 239 -22.90 41.51 -3.20
C ALA A 239 -22.35 42.64 -2.32
N ALA A 240 -21.17 42.47 -1.71
CA ALA A 240 -20.53 43.51 -0.90
C ALA A 240 -20.16 44.74 -1.73
N GLU A 241 -19.68 44.56 -2.97
CA GLU A 241 -19.40 45.67 -3.89
C GLU A 241 -20.67 46.44 -4.24
N LYS A 242 -21.79 45.74 -4.48
CA LYS A 242 -23.09 46.38 -4.75
C LYS A 242 -23.63 47.14 -3.53
N LEU A 243 -23.51 46.59 -2.33
CA LEU A 243 -23.87 47.28 -1.08
C LEU A 243 -23.07 48.58 -0.90
N ALA A 244 -21.84 48.64 -1.44
CA ALA A 244 -21.04 49.84 -1.41
C ALA A 244 -21.55 50.94 -2.34
N GLU A 245 -22.55 50.69 -3.19
CA GLU A 245 -23.22 51.67 -4.04
C GLU A 245 -24.59 52.11 -3.48
N ASP A 246 -25.17 51.35 -2.54
CA ASP A 246 -26.49 51.64 -1.97
C ASP A 246 -26.55 53.01 -1.27
N GLU A 247 -27.68 53.69 -1.37
CA GLU A 247 -27.91 55.01 -0.75
C GLU A 247 -28.16 54.91 0.76
N ASP A 248 -28.82 53.84 1.21
CA ASP A 248 -29.07 53.59 2.63
C ASP A 248 -27.86 52.95 3.30
N VAL A 249 -27.04 53.82 3.90
CA VAL A 249 -25.78 53.45 4.55
C VAL A 249 -25.97 52.53 5.77
N VAL A 250 -27.08 52.69 6.50
CA VAL A 250 -27.35 51.89 7.72
C VAL A 250 -27.82 50.49 7.34
N ALA A 251 -28.74 50.39 6.37
CA ALA A 251 -29.17 49.10 5.84
C ALA A 251 -28.00 48.34 5.18
N ALA A 252 -27.15 49.04 4.41
CA ALA A 252 -25.97 48.46 3.79
C ALA A 252 -24.98 47.90 4.84
N PHE A 253 -24.77 48.59 5.95
CA PHE A 253 -23.90 48.09 7.03
C PHE A 253 -24.46 46.82 7.69
N HIS A 254 -25.76 46.76 7.98
CA HIS A 254 -26.37 45.55 8.53
C HIS A 254 -26.34 44.36 7.54
N ALA A 255 -26.54 44.63 6.25
CA ALA A 255 -26.43 43.61 5.22
C ALA A 255 -24.97 43.10 5.08
N LEU A 256 -23.97 43.99 5.21
CA LEU A 256 -22.55 43.62 5.23
C LEU A 256 -22.21 42.65 6.37
N GLN A 257 -22.78 42.84 7.57
CA GLN A 257 -22.56 41.92 8.69
C GLN A 257 -23.02 40.48 8.37
N LYS A 258 -24.12 40.33 7.63
CA LYS A 258 -24.60 39.02 7.17
C LYS A 258 -23.64 38.40 6.16
N LEU A 259 -23.13 39.20 5.21
CA LEU A 259 -22.15 38.72 4.24
C LEU A 259 -20.85 38.26 4.91
N HIS A 260 -20.38 38.93 5.96
CA HIS A 260 -19.23 38.49 6.75
C HIS A 260 -19.46 37.11 7.40
N GLN A 261 -20.66 36.88 7.93
CA GLN A 261 -21.02 35.61 8.53
C GLN A 261 -21.03 34.51 7.46
N GLU A 262 -21.71 34.73 6.34
CA GLU A 262 -21.77 33.79 5.21
C GLU A 262 -20.38 33.51 4.63
N PHE A 263 -19.50 34.51 4.53
CA PHE A 263 -18.13 34.34 4.04
C PHE A 263 -17.28 33.46 4.97
N ARG A 264 -17.49 33.60 6.28
CA ARG A 264 -16.80 32.80 7.32
C ARG A 264 -17.32 31.37 7.38
N GLU A 265 -18.62 31.19 7.22
CA GLU A 265 -19.27 29.88 7.17
C GLU A 265 -18.94 29.13 5.87
N THR A 266 -18.71 29.87 4.78
CA THR A 266 -18.26 29.29 3.52
C THR A 266 -16.84 28.75 3.66
N GLY A 267 -16.68 27.46 3.33
CA GLY A 267 -15.44 26.72 3.47
C GLY A 267 -14.23 27.31 2.72
N PRO A 268 -13.06 26.67 2.84
CA PRO A 268 -11.84 27.13 2.19
C PRO A 268 -11.94 27.06 0.66
N VAL A 269 -11.12 27.87 0.00
CA VAL A 269 -10.90 27.87 -1.44
C VAL A 269 -9.46 27.44 -1.73
N ALA A 270 -9.17 27.19 -3.02
CA ALA A 270 -7.83 26.89 -3.51
C ALA A 270 -6.80 27.93 -3.03
N LYS A 271 -5.58 27.49 -2.74
CA LYS A 271 -4.55 28.31 -2.09
C LYS A 271 -4.22 29.56 -2.92
N GLU A 272 -4.24 29.43 -4.23
CA GLU A 272 -3.91 30.45 -5.22
C GLU A 272 -4.93 31.59 -5.22
N GLN A 273 -6.20 31.29 -4.97
CA GLN A 273 -7.31 32.25 -5.05
C GLN A 273 -7.70 32.83 -3.69
N ARG A 274 -7.23 32.22 -2.60
CA ARG A 274 -7.62 32.58 -1.23
C ARG A 274 -7.33 34.04 -0.89
N GLU A 275 -6.11 34.49 -1.17
CA GLU A 275 -5.66 35.86 -0.89
C GLU A 275 -6.42 36.88 -1.74
N GLU A 276 -6.60 36.59 -3.03
CA GLU A 276 -7.30 37.48 -3.95
C GLU A 276 -8.75 37.73 -3.52
N ILE A 277 -9.49 36.64 -3.26
CA ILE A 277 -10.90 36.71 -2.83
C ILE A 277 -11.05 37.40 -1.48
N TRP A 278 -10.15 37.12 -0.54
CA TRP A 278 -10.15 37.80 0.76
C TRP A 278 -9.90 39.30 0.62
N ASN A 279 -8.90 39.70 -0.17
CA ASN A 279 -8.58 41.10 -0.38
C ASN A 279 -9.71 41.86 -1.08
N ARG A 280 -10.38 41.23 -2.07
CA ARG A 280 -11.56 41.80 -2.75
C ARG A 280 -12.70 42.04 -1.76
N PHE A 281 -13.06 41.03 -0.96
CA PHE A 281 -14.11 41.15 0.05
C PHE A 281 -13.77 42.21 1.12
N LYS A 282 -12.53 42.22 1.59
CA LYS A 282 -12.03 43.19 2.58
C LYS A 282 -12.06 44.62 2.05
N ALA A 283 -11.70 44.84 0.79
CA ALA A 283 -11.72 46.15 0.17
C ALA A 283 -13.15 46.73 0.11
N ALA A 284 -14.12 45.94 -0.36
CA ALA A 284 -15.54 46.34 -0.37
C ALA A 284 -16.06 46.61 1.05
N SER A 285 -15.73 45.74 2.01
CA SER A 285 -16.10 45.89 3.41
C SER A 285 -15.53 47.18 4.03
N THR A 286 -14.27 47.51 3.73
CA THR A 286 -13.61 48.72 4.21
C THR A 286 -14.29 49.98 3.67
N LEU A 287 -14.71 49.96 2.40
CA LEU A 287 -15.42 51.07 1.77
C LEU A 287 -16.78 51.33 2.43
N ILE A 288 -17.58 50.30 2.66
CA ILE A 288 -18.88 50.42 3.35
C ILE A 288 -18.71 50.93 4.77
N ASN A 289 -17.74 50.38 5.52
CA ASN A 289 -17.45 50.81 6.89
C ASN A 289 -17.04 52.28 6.93
N LYS A 290 -16.23 52.75 5.98
CA LYS A 290 -15.88 54.16 5.85
C LYS A 290 -17.10 55.03 5.56
N ARG A 291 -17.94 54.65 4.59
CA ARG A 291 -19.20 55.37 4.29
C ARG A 291 -20.11 55.47 5.51
N HIS A 292 -20.21 54.40 6.28
CA HIS A 292 -20.96 54.38 7.53
C HIS A 292 -20.39 55.36 8.56
N GLN A 293 -19.08 55.34 8.80
CA GLN A 293 -18.44 56.31 9.69
C GLN A 293 -18.67 57.76 9.25
N ASP A 294 -18.45 58.05 7.96
CA ASP A 294 -18.61 59.39 7.38
C ASP A 294 -20.06 59.90 7.50
N PHE A 295 -21.06 59.03 7.29
CA PHE A 295 -22.48 59.38 7.42
C PHE A 295 -22.85 59.86 8.85
N PHE A 296 -22.41 59.13 9.89
CA PHE A 296 -22.69 59.53 11.27
C PHE A 296 -21.88 60.74 11.72
N LEU A 297 -20.63 60.88 11.25
CA LEU A 297 -19.82 62.07 11.52
C LEU A 297 -20.45 63.33 10.90
N GLY A 298 -20.88 63.26 9.64
CA GLY A 298 -21.56 64.37 8.97
C GLY A 298 -22.86 64.78 9.67
N ARG A 299 -23.71 63.81 10.04
CA ARG A 299 -24.93 64.09 10.81
C ARG A 299 -24.63 64.79 12.14
N LYS A 300 -23.61 64.35 12.86
CA LYS A 300 -23.22 64.96 14.14
C LYS A 300 -22.76 66.41 13.96
N GLN A 301 -22.01 66.71 12.90
CA GLN A 301 -21.58 68.07 12.56
C GLN A 301 -22.76 68.97 12.21
N GLU A 302 -23.71 68.49 11.39
CA GLU A 302 -24.92 69.25 11.07
C GLU A 302 -25.78 69.53 12.30
N GLU A 303 -25.92 68.55 13.20
CA GLU A 303 -26.64 68.71 14.47
C GLU A 303 -25.96 69.74 15.38
N GLU A 304 -24.63 69.74 15.46
CA GLU A 304 -23.84 70.72 16.23
C GLU A 304 -23.93 72.14 15.64
N GLU A 305 -23.83 72.28 14.31
CA GLU A 305 -24.04 73.57 13.64
C GLU A 305 -25.45 74.11 13.85
N ASN A 306 -26.47 73.27 13.75
CA ASN A 306 -27.86 73.65 13.98
C ASN A 306 -28.10 74.06 15.44
N LEU A 307 -27.48 73.38 16.40
CA LEU A 307 -27.53 73.74 17.82
C LEU A 307 -26.88 75.11 18.06
N ASN A 308 -25.70 75.35 17.47
CA ASN A 308 -25.01 76.64 17.56
C ASN A 308 -25.85 77.78 16.98
N LYS A 309 -26.45 77.60 15.80
CA LYS A 309 -27.36 78.59 15.19
C LYS A 309 -28.57 78.89 16.07
N LYS A 310 -29.15 77.87 16.72
CA LYS A 310 -30.29 78.05 17.65
C LYS A 310 -29.92 78.73 18.96
N THR A 311 -28.68 78.58 19.42
CA THR A 311 -28.20 79.17 20.69
C THR A 311 -27.79 80.65 20.52
N GLN A 312 -27.55 81.09 19.27
CA GLN A 312 -27.19 82.47 18.93
C GLN A 312 -28.40 83.38 18.62
N LEU A 313 -29.62 82.83 18.57
CA LEU A 313 -30.90 83.54 18.39
C LEU A 313 -31.57 83.77 19.75
#